data_AF-R4TC50-F1
#
_entry.id   AF-R4TC50-F1
#
_cell.length_a   1.000
_cell.length_b   1.000
_cell.length_c   1.000
_cell.angle_alpha   90.00
_cell.angle_beta   90.00
_cell.angle_gamma   90.00
#
_symmetry.space_group_name_H-M   'P 1'
#
loop_
_entity.id
_entity.type
_entity.pdbx_description
1 polymer ?
#
loop_
_entity_poly.entity_id
_entity_poly.type
_entity_poly.pdbx_seq_one_letter_code
_entity_poly.pdbx_strand_id
1 'polypeptide(L)'
;MSDGTILYDYPVIEQCISMMMKKANEIDNQATALSSDVKTIMVGWKGETANAYEQRSTNLQQGLDTHRQNLLNLRKSLSDAAERMANADKSGGRSIAN
;
A
#
# COMPACT_ATOMS: atom_id res chain seq x y z
N MET A 1 -19.14 -32.08 -0.40
CA MET A 1 -18.06 -31.56 0.48
C MET A 1 -17.91 -30.10 0.14
N SER A 2 -18.04 -29.24 1.16
CA SER A 2 -18.00 -27.78 1.15
C SER A 2 -17.29 -27.16 -0.05
N ASP A 3 -18.07 -26.50 -0.92
CA ASP A 3 -17.61 -25.65 -2.01
C ASP A 3 -17.06 -24.33 -1.45
N GLY A 4 -16.06 -24.46 -0.57
CA GLY A 4 -15.30 -23.39 0.06
C GLY A 4 -14.26 -22.81 -0.90
N THR A 5 -14.53 -22.89 -2.20
CA THR A 5 -13.78 -22.20 -3.23
C THR A 5 -14.13 -20.73 -3.07
N ILE A 6 -13.40 -20.04 -2.19
CA ILE A 6 -13.36 -18.58 -2.23
C ILE A 6 -12.84 -18.26 -3.63
N LEU A 7 -13.77 -18.02 -4.55
CA LEU A 7 -13.48 -17.55 -5.89
C LEU A 7 -12.97 -16.12 -5.69
N TYR A 8 -11.70 -15.99 -5.35
CA TYR A 8 -11.06 -14.71 -5.21
C TYR A 8 -11.17 -14.01 -6.57
N ASP A 9 -11.96 -12.94 -6.63
CA ASP A 9 -12.04 -12.08 -7.80
C ASP A 9 -10.74 -11.27 -7.88
N TYR A 10 -9.71 -11.90 -8.47
CA TYR A 10 -8.37 -11.33 -8.61
C TYR A 10 -8.39 -9.95 -9.28
N PRO A 11 -9.16 -9.70 -10.36
CA PRO A 11 -9.35 -8.35 -10.90
C PRO A 11 -9.81 -7.33 -9.85
N VAL A 12 -10.79 -7.67 -9.02
CA VAL A 12 -11.28 -6.77 -7.96
C VAL A 12 -10.22 -6.51 -6.90
N ILE A 13 -9.44 -7.52 -6.51
CA ILE A 13 -8.35 -7.36 -5.55
C ILE A 13 -7.25 -6.46 -6.09
N GLU A 14 -6.81 -6.68 -7.34
CA GLU A 14 -5.83 -5.82 -8.00
C GLU A 14 -6.32 -4.39 -8.13
N GLN A 15 -7.61 -4.20 -8.46
CA GLN A 15 -8.23 -2.88 -8.52
C GLN A 15 -8.22 -2.20 -7.15
N CYS A 16 -8.59 -2.90 -6.08
CA CYS A 16 -8.55 -2.39 -4.71
C CYS A 16 -7.13 -1.97 -4.30
N ILE A 17 -6.12 -2.79 -4.60
CA ILE A 17 -4.72 -2.47 -4.29
C ILE A 17 -4.25 -1.26 -5.10
N SER A 18 -4.57 -1.21 -6.39
CA SER A 18 -4.23 -0.08 -7.26
C SER A 18 -4.85 1.22 -6.74
N MET A 19 -6.12 1.19 -6.32
CA MET A 19 -6.80 2.31 -5.68
C MET A 19 -6.13 2.72 -4.36
N MET A 20 -5.75 1.78 -3.51
CA MET A 20 -5.05 2.06 -2.25
C MET A 20 -3.68 2.69 -2.50
N MET A 21 -2.89 2.17 -3.45
CA MET A 21 -1.60 2.78 -3.80
C MET A 21 -1.75 4.19 -4.36
N LYS A 22 -2.76 4.41 -5.22
CA LYS A 22 -3.06 5.74 -5.75
C LYS A 22 -3.35 6.72 -4.60
N LYS A 23 -4.21 6.31 -3.65
CA LYS A 23 -4.53 7.12 -2.48
C LYS A 23 -3.34 7.35 -1.55
N ALA A 24 -2.49 6.33 -1.34
CA ALA A 24 -1.27 6.49 -0.56
C ALA A 24 -0.32 7.53 -1.17
N ASN A 25 -0.13 7.50 -2.50
CA ASN A 25 0.68 8.50 -3.20
C ASN A 25 0.05 9.90 -3.15
N GLU A 26 -1.28 10.01 -3.25
CA GLU A 26 -1.97 11.30 -3.09
C GLU A 26 -1.75 11.88 -1.68
N ILE A 27 -1.85 11.06 -0.64
CA ILE A 27 -1.61 11.49 0.75
C ILE A 27 -0.15 11.90 0.95
N ASP A 28 0.81 11.15 0.40
CA ASP A 28 2.24 11.48 0.49
C ASP A 28 2.58 12.83 -0.16
N ASN A 29 2.04 13.08 -1.35
CA ASN A 29 2.19 14.36 -2.04
C ASN A 29 1.57 15.50 -1.22
N GLN A 30 0.37 15.30 -0.66
CA GLN A 30 -0.29 16.30 0.19
C GLN A 30 0.48 16.57 1.48
N ALA A 31 1.03 15.53 2.12
CA ALA A 31 1.84 15.66 3.33
C ALA A 31 3.14 16.42 3.06
N THR A 32 3.79 16.15 1.93
CA THR A 32 4.99 16.85 1.50
C THR A 32 4.71 18.32 1.19
N ALA A 33 3.63 18.62 0.47
CA ALA A 33 3.20 19.99 0.20
C ALA A 33 2.90 20.75 1.49
N LEU A 34 2.14 20.15 2.41
CA LEU A 34 1.82 20.73 3.71
C LEU A 34 3.09 21.01 4.54
N SER A 35 4.05 20.09 4.54
CA SER A 35 5.33 20.27 5.23
C SER A 35 6.11 21.49 4.68
N SER A 36 6.14 21.64 3.36
CA SER A 36 6.77 22.77 2.68
C SER A 36 6.09 24.10 2.99
N ASP A 37 4.74 24.12 2.95
CA ASP A 37 3.95 25.31 3.25
C ASP A 37 4.15 25.75 4.69
N VAL A 38 4.13 24.80 5.63
CA VAL A 38 4.34 25.12 7.04
C VAL A 38 5.77 25.55 7.29
N LYS A 39 6.79 24.95 6.66
CA LYS A 39 8.18 25.46 6.73
C LYS A 39 8.27 26.91 6.27
N THR A 40 7.55 27.26 5.20
CA THR A 40 7.50 28.62 4.65
C THR A 40 6.80 29.60 5.61
N ILE A 41 5.75 29.17 6.30
CA ILE A 41 5.05 29.98 7.32
C ILE A 41 5.93 30.11 8.58
N MET A 42 6.63 29.04 8.96
CA MET A 42 7.44 28.95 10.18
C MET A 42 8.83 29.56 10.04
N VAL A 43 9.17 30.25 8.94
CA VAL A 43 10.50 30.86 8.72
C VAL A 43 10.98 31.75 9.89
N GLY A 44 10.07 32.29 10.71
CA GLY A 44 10.38 33.06 11.92
C GLY A 44 10.28 32.30 13.25
N TRP A 45 9.78 31.06 13.27
CA TRP A 45 9.59 30.28 14.50
C TRP A 45 10.91 29.63 14.89
N LYS A 46 11.44 30.00 16.06
CA LYS A 46 12.62 29.38 16.67
C LYS A 46 12.24 28.72 18.00
N GLY A 47 12.97 27.66 18.36
CA GLY A 47 12.82 26.98 19.63
C GLY A 47 12.02 25.68 19.54
N GLU A 48 11.56 25.21 20.69
CA GLU A 48 11.01 23.86 20.89
C GLU A 48 9.81 23.54 19.98
N THR A 49 8.97 24.53 19.68
CA THR A 49 7.79 24.36 18.81
C THR A 49 8.17 24.07 17.35
N ALA A 50 9.23 24.70 16.83
CA ALA A 50 9.71 24.42 15.47
C ALA A 50 10.28 23.01 15.36
N ASN A 51 11.09 22.61 16.35
CA ASN A 51 11.64 21.27 16.44
C ASN A 51 10.54 20.20 16.57
N ALA A 52 9.55 20.44 17.43
CA ALA A 52 8.43 19.52 17.62
C ALA A 52 7.60 19.35 16.34
N TYR A 53 7.41 20.42 15.56
CA TYR A 53 6.72 20.34 14.28
C TYR A 53 7.53 19.54 13.25
N GLU A 54 8.82 19.85 13.10
CA GLU A 54 9.69 19.14 12.15
C GLU A 54 9.79 17.64 12.48
N GLN A 55 9.84 17.30 13.77
CA GLN A 55 9.83 15.92 14.24
C GLN A 55 8.50 15.21 13.93
N ARG A 56 7.35 15.89 14.14
CA ARG A 56 6.02 15.35 13.77
C ARG A 56 5.90 15.16 12.26
N SER A 57 6.39 16.11 11.47
CA SER A 57 6.40 16.02 10.00
C SER A 57 7.25 14.84 9.52
N THR A 58 8.42 14.65 10.12
CA THR A 58 9.32 13.53 9.80
C THR A 58 8.67 12.19 10.14
N ASN A 59 8.06 12.08 11.32
CA ASN A 59 7.35 10.87 11.73
C ASN A 59 6.16 10.54 10.82
N LEU A 60 5.43 11.57 10.37
CA LEU A 60 4.33 11.40 9.42
C LEU A 60 4.84 10.84 8.09
N GLN A 61 5.91 11.40 7.52
CA GLN A 61 6.51 10.90 6.28
C GLN A 61 6.98 9.45 6.42
N GLN A 62 7.68 9.11 7.50
CA GLN A 62 8.12 7.73 7.76
C GLN A 62 6.94 6.76 7.88
N GLY A 63 5.84 7.18 8.52
CA GLY A 63 4.62 6.39 8.61
C GLY A 63 3.97 6.14 7.25
N LEU A 64 3.88 7.18 6.41
CA LEU A 64 3.34 7.08 5.05
C LEU A 64 4.19 6.15 4.17
N ASP A 65 5.52 6.26 4.25
CA ASP A 65 6.43 5.37 3.54
C ASP A 65 6.27 3.90 3.97
N THR A 66 6.13 3.66 5.27
CA THR A 66 5.89 2.32 5.81
C THR A 66 4.57 1.74 5.29
N HIS A 67 3.49 2.53 5.30
CA HIS A 67 2.20 2.10 4.74
C HIS A 67 2.29 1.82 3.25
N ARG A 68 3.01 2.64 2.48
CA ARG A 68 3.25 2.42 1.05
C ARG A 68 3.99 1.11 0.80
N GLN A 69 5.04 0.83 1.56
CA GLN A 69 5.78 -0.44 1.47
C GLN A 69 4.91 -1.65 1.82
N ASN A 70 4.06 -1.55 2.84
CA ASN A 70 3.12 -2.61 3.21
C ASN A 70 2.13 -2.91 2.09
N LEU A 71 1.60 -1.89 1.41
CA LEU A 71 0.70 -2.07 0.27
C LEU A 71 1.41 -2.73 -0.92
N LEU A 72 2.67 -2.37 -1.18
CA LEU A 72 3.48 -3.03 -2.22
C LEU A 72 3.75 -4.51 -1.88
N ASN A 73 4.08 -4.80 -0.63
CA ASN A 73 4.27 -6.17 -0.15
C ASN A 73 2.99 -6.99 -0.25
N LEU A 74 1.85 -6.41 0.13
CA LEU A 74 0.54 -7.05 -0.01
C LEU A 74 0.22 -7.37 -1.47
N ARG A 75 0.47 -6.42 -2.38
CA ARG A 75 0.34 -6.64 -3.83
C ARG A 75 1.16 -7.82 -4.32
N LYS A 76 2.43 -7.88 -3.93
CA LYS A 76 3.34 -8.94 -4.32
C LYS A 76 2.87 -10.29 -3.80
N SER A 77 2.53 -10.38 -2.51
CA SER A 77 2.02 -11.61 -1.90
C SER A 77 0.75 -12.12 -2.58
N LEU A 78 -0.14 -11.21 -2.98
CA LEU A 78 -1.38 -11.57 -3.68
C LEU A 78 -1.11 -12.03 -5.13
N SER A 79 -0.18 -11.38 -5.83
CA SER A 79 0.28 -11.82 -7.17
C SER A 79 0.92 -13.22 -7.11
N ASP A 80 1.82 -13.45 -6.15
CA ASP A 80 2.51 -14.72 -5.97
C ASP A 80 1.50 -15.85 -5.59
N ALA A 81 0.51 -15.54 -4.75
CA ALA A 81 -0.56 -16.47 -4.40
C ALA A 81 -1.44 -16.80 -5.61
N ALA A 82 -1.78 -15.80 -6.43
CA ALA A 82 -2.56 -15.99 -7.65
C ALA A 82 -1.84 -16.89 -8.66
N GLU A 83 -0.54 -16.66 -8.89
CA GLU A 83 0.26 -17.51 -9.78
C GLU A 83 0.33 -18.97 -9.29
N ARG A 84 0.52 -19.17 -7.98
CA ARG A 84 0.54 -20.52 -7.39
C ARG A 84 -0.79 -21.25 -7.57
N MET A 85 -1.92 -20.56 -7.36
CA MET A 85 -3.25 -21.15 -7.53
C MET A 85 -3.57 -21.46 -8.99
N ALA A 86 -3.28 -20.53 -9.91
CA ALA A 86 -3.47 -20.75 -11.34
C ALA A 86 -2.65 -21.95 -11.86
N ASN A 87 -1.45 -22.16 -11.31
CA ASN A 87 -0.61 -23.31 -11.63
C ASN A 87 -1.13 -24.61 -10.98
N ALA A 88 -1.69 -24.54 -9.76
CA ALA A 88 -2.31 -25.68 -9.08
C ALA A 88 -3.55 -26.16 -9.83
N ASP A 89 -4.43 -25.25 -10.28
CA ASP A 89 -5.62 -25.59 -11.07
C ASP A 89 -5.26 -26.22 -12.42
N LYS A 90 -4.26 -25.66 -13.13
CA LYS A 90 -3.75 -26.25 -14.38
C LYS A 90 -3.18 -27.65 -14.19
N SER A 91 -2.58 -27.92 -13.04
CA SER A 91 -1.95 -29.21 -12.73
C SER A 91 -2.98 -30.24 -12.27
N GLY A 92 -3.95 -29.83 -11.44
CA GLY A 92 -5.07 -30.66 -11.00
C GLY A 92 -6.01 -31.06 -12.14
N GLY A 93 -6.31 -30.13 -13.05
CA GLY A 93 -7.13 -30.42 -14.24
C GLY A 93 -6.48 -31.39 -15.24
N ARG A 94 -5.14 -31.45 -15.30
CA ARG A 94 -4.41 -32.43 -16.12
C ARG A 94 -4.45 -33.85 -15.55
N SER A 95 -4.66 -34.02 -14.25
CA SER A 95 -4.67 -35.35 -13.62
C SER A 95 -6.02 -36.06 -13.71
N ILE A 96 -7.11 -35.36 -14.10
CA ILE A 96 -8.45 -35.94 -14.25
C ILE A 96 -8.74 -36.33 -15.72
N ALA A 97 -7.90 -35.89 -16.66
CA ALA A 97 -8.06 -36.10 -18.09
C ALA A 97 -7.31 -37.33 -18.66
N ASN A 98 -6.77 -38.21 -17.82
CA ASN A 98 -6.16 -39.49 -18.20
C ASN A 98 -6.84 -40.65 -17.48
#